data_AF-A0A162AKV5-F1
#
_entry.id   AF-A0A162AKV5-F1
#
_cell.length_a   1.000
_cell.length_b   1.000
_cell.length_c   1.000
_cell.angle_alpha   90.00
_cell.angle_beta   90.00
_cell.angle_gamma   90.00
#
_symmetry.space_group_name_H-M   'P 1'
#
loop_
_entity.id
_entity.type
_entity.pdbx_description
1 polymer ?
#
loop_
_entity_poly.entity_id
_entity_poly.type
_entity_poly.pdbx_seq_one_letter_code
_entity_poly.pdbx_strand_id
1 'polypeptide(L)'
;MIKYHPSKQLMHKHLAGELPVGLSVAIAAHIELCDKCKCEVESIEAKQAEQFFNSQSVMSDDHDDALSTEDDLLFDAMLSDITSLDVDAQVVRHEAKMFDYQDKSVQLPRAIAALKLGSFINAGKVSRARFELDEGPMRSSLLHIKPGGEIPEHTHTGFELTLLLDGTFEDESGKYVPGDFIMLDGRHNHTPKTEEGCLCFTLVDNALHFNKGLSKLLNPIGKLIY
;
A
#
# COMPACT_ATOMS: atom_id res chain seq x y z
N MET A 1 5.61 9.66 16.15
CA MET A 1 5.52 10.51 14.94
C MET A 1 6.18 9.75 13.81
N ILE A 2 5.50 9.63 12.68
CA ILE A 2 5.98 8.94 11.47
C ILE A 2 7.22 9.66 10.94
N LYS A 3 8.27 8.91 10.63
CA LYS A 3 9.56 9.41 10.13
C LYS A 3 9.87 8.94 8.73
N TYR A 4 9.36 7.76 8.35
CA TYR A 4 9.68 7.12 7.09
C TYR A 4 8.48 7.26 6.15
N HIS A 5 8.73 7.74 4.93
CA HIS A 5 7.71 8.12 3.97
C HIS A 5 8.05 7.57 2.58
N PRO A 6 7.04 7.33 1.72
CA PRO A 6 7.27 7.08 0.31
C PRO A 6 8.10 8.21 -0.32
N SER A 7 8.95 7.87 -1.29
CA SER A 7 9.66 8.89 -2.06
C SER A 7 8.67 9.71 -2.90
N LYS A 8 9.02 10.96 -3.21
CA LYS A 8 8.20 11.81 -4.09
C LYS A 8 7.91 11.15 -5.43
N GLN A 9 8.90 10.46 -6.00
CA GLN A 9 8.75 9.74 -7.26
C GLN A 9 7.68 8.63 -7.15
N LEU A 10 7.65 7.89 -6.04
CA LEU A 10 6.62 6.87 -5.82
C LEU A 10 5.24 7.50 -5.64
N MET A 11 5.14 8.62 -4.91
CA MET A 11 3.86 9.33 -4.78
C MET A 11 3.33 9.81 -6.14
N HIS A 12 4.18 10.39 -6.98
CA HIS A 12 3.77 10.77 -8.33
C HIS A 12 3.30 9.58 -9.18
N LYS A 13 4.03 8.46 -9.17
CA LYS A 13 3.63 7.25 -9.89
C LYS A 13 2.32 6.65 -9.36
N HIS A 14 2.09 6.72 -8.04
CA HIS A 14 0.83 6.30 -7.44
C HIS A 14 -0.34 7.11 -7.97
N LEU A 15 -0.20 8.45 -7.98
CA LEU A 15 -1.25 9.36 -8.46
C LEU A 15 -1.49 9.24 -9.98
N ALA A 16 -0.46 8.90 -10.74
CA ALA A 16 -0.58 8.62 -12.17
C ALA A 16 -1.15 7.21 -12.48
N GLY A 17 -1.37 6.35 -11.47
CA GLY A 17 -1.85 4.98 -11.68
C GLY A 17 -0.81 4.04 -12.31
N GLU A 18 0.49 4.35 -12.18
CA GLU A 18 1.59 3.63 -12.85
C GLU A 18 2.24 2.55 -11.97
N LEU A 19 1.77 2.36 -10.74
CA LEU A 19 2.36 1.40 -9.80
C LEU A 19 1.61 0.07 -9.78
N PRO A 20 2.34 -1.05 -9.56
CA PRO A 20 1.73 -2.32 -9.20
C PRO A 20 0.79 -2.21 -8.00
N VAL A 21 -0.26 -3.04 -7.98
CA VAL A 21 -1.34 -2.96 -7.00
C VAL A 21 -0.85 -2.97 -5.54
N GLY A 22 0.10 -3.84 -5.19
CA GLY A 22 0.63 -3.91 -3.82
C GLY A 22 1.31 -2.61 -3.37
N LEU A 23 2.07 -1.95 -4.25
CA LEU A 23 2.70 -0.67 -3.97
C LEU A 23 1.66 0.44 -3.81
N SER A 24 0.65 0.45 -4.69
CA SER A 24 -0.46 1.41 -4.60
C SER A 24 -1.27 1.26 -3.32
N VAL A 25 -1.53 0.02 -2.87
CA VAL A 25 -2.21 -0.25 -1.60
C VAL A 25 -1.41 0.28 -0.42
N ALA A 26 -0.11 0.03 -0.39
CA ALA A 26 0.75 0.48 0.71
C ALA A 26 0.86 2.01 0.77
N ILE A 27 0.98 2.68 -0.38
CA ILE A 27 1.01 4.16 -0.43
C ILE A 27 -0.33 4.74 0.00
N ALA A 28 -1.45 4.21 -0.48
CA ALA A 28 -2.79 4.64 -0.07
C ALA A 28 -3.01 4.46 1.44
N ALA A 29 -2.58 3.32 2.00
CA ALA A 29 -2.63 3.05 3.43
C ALA A 29 -1.75 4.03 4.23
N HIS A 30 -0.55 4.33 3.74
CA HIS A 30 0.35 5.31 4.36
C HIS A 30 -0.24 6.72 4.36
N ILE A 31 -0.85 7.15 3.25
CA ILE A 31 -1.52 8.46 3.13
C ILE A 31 -2.65 8.59 4.16
N GLU A 32 -3.41 7.51 4.39
CA GLU A 32 -4.47 7.48 5.41
C GLU A 32 -3.91 7.63 6.84
N LEU A 33 -2.70 7.13 7.10
CA LEU A 33 -2.04 7.18 8.41
C LEU A 33 -1.19 8.44 8.63
N CYS A 34 -0.82 9.17 7.57
CA CYS A 34 0.21 10.21 7.60
C CYS A 34 -0.28 11.56 7.06
N ASP A 35 -0.65 12.48 7.96
CA ASP A 35 -1.11 13.84 7.60
C ASP A 35 -0.14 14.59 6.67
N LYS A 36 1.17 14.42 6.87
CA LYS A 36 2.19 15.05 6.02
C LYS A 36 2.08 14.58 4.56
N CYS A 37 2.00 13.27 4.36
CA CYS A 37 1.90 12.70 3.01
C CYS A 37 0.52 12.96 2.40
N LYS A 38 -0.54 13.04 3.23
CA LYS A 38 -1.86 13.49 2.79
C LYS A 38 -1.83 14.90 2.22
N CYS A 39 -1.28 15.87 2.94
CA CYS A 39 -1.17 17.25 2.44
C CYS A 39 -0.28 17.36 1.19
N GLU A 40 0.77 16.55 1.10
CA GLU A 40 1.63 16.53 -0.09
C GLU A 40 0.89 16.01 -1.33
N VAL A 41 0.11 14.93 -1.18
CA VAL A 41 -0.73 14.38 -2.24
C VAL A 41 -1.81 15.37 -2.68
N GLU A 42 -2.54 15.96 -1.73
CA GLU A 42 -3.56 16.98 -2.03
C GLU A 42 -2.96 18.15 -2.83
N SER A 43 -1.74 18.58 -2.48
CA SER A 43 -1.04 19.63 -3.24
C SER A 43 -0.63 19.20 -4.66
N ILE A 44 -0.23 17.94 -4.85
CA ILE A 44 0.15 17.40 -6.16
C ILE A 44 -1.09 17.26 -7.05
N GLU A 45 -2.19 16.74 -6.52
CA GLU A 45 -3.46 16.59 -7.24
C GLU A 45 -4.03 17.96 -7.66
N ALA A 46 -4.02 18.96 -6.77
CA ALA A 46 -4.48 20.30 -7.10
C ALA A 46 -3.71 20.92 -8.26
N LYS A 47 -2.38 20.75 -8.30
CA LYS A 47 -1.53 21.24 -9.39
C LYS A 47 -1.80 20.52 -10.71
N GLN A 48 -2.01 19.21 -10.66
CA GLN A 48 -2.34 18.43 -11.87
C GLN A 48 -3.72 18.82 -12.42
N ALA A 49 -4.70 19.03 -11.55
CA ALA A 49 -6.01 19.51 -11.93
C ALA A 49 -5.92 20.88 -12.62
N GLU A 50 -5.20 21.84 -12.01
CA GLU A 50 -4.99 23.17 -12.61
C GLU A 50 -4.32 23.09 -13.99
N GLN A 51 -3.27 22.27 -14.14
CA GLN A 51 -2.62 22.05 -15.43
C GLN A 51 -3.56 21.45 -16.47
N PHE A 52 -4.35 20.45 -16.09
CA PHE A 52 -5.30 19.80 -16.97
C PHE A 52 -6.37 20.78 -17.48
N PHE A 53 -7.05 21.49 -16.58
CA PHE A 53 -8.09 22.45 -16.95
C PHE A 53 -7.55 23.64 -17.76
N ASN A 54 -6.37 24.16 -17.41
CA ASN A 54 -5.76 25.25 -18.18
C ASN A 54 -5.34 24.78 -19.57
N SER A 55 -4.83 23.54 -19.72
CA SER A 55 -4.42 23.00 -21.02
C SER A 55 -5.59 22.80 -21.99
N GLN A 56 -6.78 22.44 -21.48
CA GLN A 56 -7.98 22.29 -22.30
C GLN A 56 -8.56 23.65 -22.73
N SER A 57 -8.47 24.68 -21.89
CA SER A 57 -9.00 26.02 -22.20
C SER A 57 -8.33 26.71 -23.39
N VAL A 58 -7.11 26.31 -23.77
CA VAL A 58 -6.39 26.90 -24.92
C VAL A 58 -6.83 26.28 -26.26
N MET A 59 -7.57 25.18 -26.24
CA MET A 59 -8.01 24.47 -27.46
C MET A 59 -9.41 24.90 -27.93
N SER A 60 -10.10 25.79 -27.21
CA SER A 60 -11.52 26.13 -27.46
C SER A 60 -11.77 27.54 -28.01
N ASP A 61 -10.74 28.37 -28.25
CA ASP A 61 -10.95 29.79 -28.59
C ASP A 61 -10.94 30.12 -30.09
N ASP A 62 -10.81 29.14 -31.02
CA ASP A 62 -10.70 29.44 -32.46
C ASP A 62 -11.43 28.46 -33.42
N HIS A 63 -12.34 27.61 -32.94
CA HIS A 63 -13.21 26.84 -33.83
C HIS A 63 -14.67 26.91 -33.38
N ASP A 64 -15.54 27.33 -34.30
CA ASP A 64 -17.00 27.12 -34.27
C ASP A 64 -17.31 25.77 -33.60
N ASP A 65 -17.92 25.85 -32.42
CA ASP A 65 -18.23 24.76 -31.49
C ASP A 65 -19.36 23.88 -32.05
N ALA A 66 -19.05 23.15 -33.11
CA ALA A 66 -19.70 21.91 -33.41
C ALA A 66 -18.83 20.80 -32.81
N LEU A 67 -19.07 20.48 -31.53
CA LEU A 67 -18.94 19.09 -31.10
C LEU A 67 -19.54 18.23 -32.22
N SER A 68 -18.82 17.18 -32.62
CA SER A 68 -19.33 16.34 -33.69
C SER A 68 -20.72 15.84 -33.28
N THR A 69 -21.66 15.71 -34.22
CA THR A 69 -23.01 15.22 -33.90
C THR A 69 -22.98 13.88 -33.16
N GLU A 70 -21.89 13.13 -33.27
CA GLU A 70 -21.62 11.90 -32.53
C GLU A 70 -21.27 12.16 -31.06
N ASP A 71 -20.46 13.18 -30.73
CA ASP A 71 -20.11 13.57 -29.36
C ASP A 71 -21.34 14.08 -28.59
N ASP A 72 -22.20 14.87 -29.25
CA ASP A 72 -23.46 15.34 -28.66
C ASP A 72 -24.41 14.18 -28.35
N LEU A 73 -24.54 13.20 -29.26
CA LEU A 73 -25.36 12.00 -29.05
C LEU A 73 -24.81 11.11 -27.93
N LEU A 74 -23.48 11.03 -27.78
CA LEU A 74 -22.81 10.33 -26.69
C LEU A 74 -23.06 11.01 -25.34
N PHE A 75 -23.02 12.35 -25.31
CA PHE A 75 -23.31 13.11 -24.10
C PHE A 75 -24.78 12.99 -23.67
N ASP A 76 -25.71 13.10 -24.63
CA ASP A 76 -27.15 12.93 -24.37
C ASP A 76 -27.48 11.52 -23.88
N ALA A 77 -26.86 10.49 -24.46
CA ALA A 77 -27.02 9.11 -24.00
C ALA A 77 -26.50 8.93 -22.56
N MET A 78 -25.31 9.45 -22.25
CA MET A 78 -24.76 9.41 -20.89
C MET A 78 -25.66 10.13 -19.87
N LEU A 79 -26.19 11.30 -20.25
CA LEU A 79 -27.08 12.08 -19.39
C LEU A 79 -28.43 11.37 -19.18
N SER A 80 -28.99 10.76 -20.23
CA SER A 80 -30.19 9.93 -20.14
C SER A 80 -29.97 8.74 -19.20
N ASP A 81 -28.84 8.06 -19.31
CA ASP A 81 -28.49 6.95 -18.41
C ASP A 81 -28.45 7.41 -16.96
N ILE A 82 -27.72 8.49 -16.66
CA ILE A 82 -27.62 9.06 -15.30
C ILE A 82 -28.99 9.45 -14.73
N THR A 83 -29.82 10.13 -15.53
CA THR A 83 -31.13 10.63 -15.07
C THR A 83 -32.20 9.53 -14.97
N SER A 84 -31.98 8.39 -15.62
CA SER A 84 -32.84 7.20 -15.51
C SER A 84 -32.53 6.33 -14.28
N LEU A 85 -31.37 6.53 -13.63
CA LEU A 85 -31.02 5.80 -12.42
C LEU A 85 -31.97 6.17 -11.27
N ASP A 86 -32.43 5.16 -10.54
CA ASP A 86 -33.15 5.38 -9.29
C ASP A 86 -32.23 6.12 -8.30
N VAL A 87 -32.71 7.23 -7.75
CA VAL A 87 -31.95 8.01 -6.78
C VAL A 87 -31.88 7.22 -5.47
N ASP A 88 -30.76 6.53 -5.24
CA ASP A 88 -30.45 5.94 -3.95
C ASP A 88 -29.93 7.05 -3.01
N ALA A 89 -30.83 7.57 -2.17
CA ALA A 89 -30.51 8.62 -1.19
C ALA A 89 -29.71 8.09 0.03
N GLN A 90 -29.40 6.79 0.08
CA GLN A 90 -28.66 6.23 1.21
C GLN A 90 -27.16 6.47 1.05
N VAL A 91 -26.63 7.39 1.87
CA VAL A 91 -25.18 7.53 2.04
C VAL A 91 -24.68 6.28 2.78
N VAL A 92 -24.11 5.33 2.02
CA VAL A 92 -23.42 4.17 2.60
C VAL A 92 -22.16 4.66 3.30
N ARG A 93 -22.21 4.72 4.64
CA ARG A 93 -21.01 5.03 5.43
C ARG A 93 -20.06 3.85 5.35
N HIS A 94 -18.80 4.13 5.01
CA HIS A 94 -17.76 3.12 5.11
C HIS A 94 -17.50 2.80 6.59
N GLU A 95 -17.81 1.57 7.00
CA GLU A 95 -17.51 1.11 8.35
C GLU A 95 -16.04 0.71 8.46
N ALA A 96 -15.37 1.24 9.48
CA ALA A 96 -14.00 0.87 9.81
C ALA A 96 -13.95 -0.63 10.11
N LYS A 97 -13.20 -1.39 9.29
CA LYS A 97 -12.98 -2.81 9.55
C LYS A 97 -11.91 -3.00 10.62
N MET A 98 -12.32 -3.61 11.72
CA MET A 98 -11.42 -4.04 12.78
C MET A 98 -10.75 -5.35 12.40
N PHE A 99 -9.50 -5.51 12.81
CA PHE A 99 -8.70 -6.71 12.64
C PHE A 99 -8.15 -7.15 13.98
N ASP A 100 -8.53 -8.35 14.39
CA ASP A 100 -8.12 -8.94 15.65
C ASP A 100 -6.82 -9.70 15.47
N TYR A 101 -5.83 -9.41 16.31
CA TYR A 101 -4.57 -10.13 16.35
C TYR A 101 -3.97 -10.09 17.77
N GLN A 102 -3.42 -11.22 18.23
CA GLN A 102 -3.10 -11.41 19.66
C GLN A 102 -4.33 -11.11 20.54
N ASP A 103 -4.17 -10.22 21.51
CA ASP A 103 -5.21 -9.72 22.42
C ASP A 103 -5.61 -8.27 22.05
N LYS A 104 -5.35 -7.84 20.81
CA LYS A 104 -5.63 -6.50 20.29
C LYS A 104 -6.63 -6.55 19.14
N SER A 105 -7.36 -5.45 18.98
CA SER A 105 -8.19 -5.16 17.82
C SER A 105 -7.76 -3.82 17.25
N VAL A 106 -7.35 -3.80 15.98
CA VAL A 106 -6.82 -2.61 15.32
C VAL A 106 -7.62 -2.30 14.06
N GLN A 107 -7.81 -1.02 13.76
CA GLN A 107 -8.41 -0.60 12.50
C GLN A 107 -7.38 -0.67 11.40
N LEU A 108 -7.65 -1.44 10.34
CA LEU A 108 -6.79 -1.47 9.17
C LEU A 108 -7.10 -0.28 8.25
N PRO A 109 -6.08 0.30 7.58
CA PRO A 109 -6.31 1.29 6.53
C PRO A 109 -7.23 0.74 5.44
N ARG A 110 -8.10 1.58 4.89
CA ARG A 110 -9.18 1.13 3.97
C ARG A 110 -8.68 0.31 2.79
N ALA A 111 -7.57 0.74 2.18
CA ALA A 111 -6.97 0.05 1.04
C ALA A 111 -6.55 -1.39 1.36
N ILE A 112 -6.07 -1.64 2.59
CA ILE A 112 -5.68 -2.97 3.07
C ILE A 112 -6.93 -3.76 3.49
N ALA A 113 -7.85 -3.11 4.20
CA ALA A 113 -9.09 -3.72 4.71
C ALA A 113 -10.05 -4.19 3.61
N ALA A 114 -9.93 -3.63 2.40
CA ALA A 114 -10.70 -4.03 1.23
C ALA A 114 -10.20 -5.35 0.61
N LEU A 115 -8.96 -5.77 0.91
CA LEU A 115 -8.35 -6.93 0.29
C LEU A 115 -8.81 -8.23 0.94
N LYS A 116 -8.88 -9.28 0.12
CA LYS A 116 -9.12 -10.64 0.61
C LYS A 116 -7.82 -11.21 1.18
N LEU A 117 -7.86 -11.61 2.45
CA LEU A 117 -6.73 -12.19 3.17
C LEU A 117 -6.85 -13.70 3.23
N GLY A 118 -5.76 -14.40 2.93
CA GLY A 118 -5.65 -15.85 3.10
C GLY A 118 -5.48 -16.27 4.56
N SER A 119 -5.21 -17.56 4.76
CA SER A 119 -4.96 -18.10 6.11
C SER A 119 -3.55 -17.79 6.61
N PHE A 120 -3.41 -17.62 7.93
CA PHE A 120 -2.12 -17.41 8.57
C PHE A 120 -1.29 -18.70 8.62
N ILE A 121 -0.03 -18.59 8.22
CA ILE A 121 1.02 -19.60 8.41
C ILE A 121 1.91 -19.11 9.56
N ASN A 122 2.20 -20.01 10.51
CA ASN A 122 2.95 -19.68 11.73
C ASN A 122 4.33 -20.32 11.71
N ALA A 123 5.36 -19.55 12.03
CA ALA A 123 6.74 -19.97 12.22
C ALA A 123 7.30 -19.34 13.50
N GLY A 124 7.19 -20.08 14.61
CA GLY A 124 7.61 -19.60 15.93
C GLY A 124 6.83 -18.36 16.37
N LYS A 125 7.52 -17.23 16.54
CA LYS A 125 6.91 -15.94 16.93
C LYS A 125 6.45 -15.10 15.73
N VAL A 126 6.65 -15.57 14.51
CA VAL A 126 6.28 -14.87 13.28
C VAL A 126 5.11 -15.60 12.63
N SER A 127 4.08 -14.86 12.27
CA SER A 127 2.89 -15.35 11.60
C SER A 127 2.62 -14.50 10.37
N ARG A 128 2.18 -15.10 9.27
CA ARG A 128 1.97 -14.38 8.02
C ARG A 128 0.77 -14.90 7.25
N ALA A 129 -0.02 -13.99 6.69
CA ALA A 129 -1.09 -14.30 5.75
C ALA A 129 -0.90 -13.49 4.46
N ARG A 130 -1.04 -14.16 3.31
CA ARG A 130 -0.92 -13.51 1.99
C ARG A 130 -2.25 -12.90 1.58
N PHE A 131 -2.21 -11.77 0.89
CA PHE A 131 -3.38 -11.22 0.21
C PHE A 131 -3.63 -11.95 -1.11
N GLU A 132 -4.90 -12.08 -1.49
CA GLU A 132 -5.29 -12.57 -2.81
C GLU A 132 -5.36 -11.39 -3.78
N LEU A 133 -4.21 -11.08 -4.40
CA LEU A 133 -4.03 -10.01 -5.37
C LEU A 133 -3.40 -10.54 -6.66
N ASP A 134 -3.79 -9.95 -7.79
CA ASP A 134 -3.09 -10.15 -9.06
C ASP A 134 -1.94 -9.14 -9.19
N GLU A 135 -0.78 -9.54 -8.66
CA GLU A 135 0.42 -8.70 -8.54
C GLU A 135 1.67 -9.37 -9.16
N GLY A 136 1.44 -10.28 -10.11
CA GLY A 136 2.50 -10.96 -10.85
C GLY A 136 3.49 -11.72 -9.95
N PRO A 137 4.80 -11.42 -10.00
CA PRO A 137 5.81 -12.08 -9.16
C PRO A 137 5.80 -11.57 -7.70
N MET A 138 5.20 -10.41 -7.45
CA MET A 138 5.23 -9.76 -6.15
C MET A 138 4.30 -10.46 -5.16
N ARG A 139 4.55 -10.29 -3.85
CA ARG A 139 3.69 -10.87 -2.82
C ARG A 139 3.44 -9.89 -1.69
N SER A 140 2.20 -9.46 -1.55
CA SER A 140 1.66 -8.69 -0.43
C SER A 140 1.24 -9.62 0.71
N SER A 141 1.49 -9.24 1.96
CA SER A 141 1.13 -10.02 3.13
C SER A 141 0.83 -9.15 4.35
N LEU A 142 0.02 -9.65 5.27
CA LEU A 142 0.10 -9.24 6.66
C LEU A 142 1.14 -10.09 7.38
N LEU A 143 2.08 -9.40 8.00
CA LEU A 143 3.11 -9.98 8.84
C LEU A 143 2.84 -9.60 10.28
N HIS A 144 2.76 -10.61 11.13
CA HIS A 144 2.57 -10.48 12.56
C HIS A 144 3.78 -11.02 13.29
N ILE A 145 4.38 -10.21 14.16
CA ILE A 145 5.49 -10.63 15.02
C ILE A 145 5.02 -10.52 16.48
N LYS A 146 5.10 -11.63 17.22
CA LYS A 146 4.75 -11.70 18.65
C LYS A 146 5.80 -11.02 19.54
N PRO A 147 5.47 -10.66 20.80
CA PRO A 147 6.41 -10.03 21.72
C PRO A 147 7.73 -10.81 21.87
N GLY A 148 8.83 -10.08 21.84
CA GLY A 148 10.20 -10.61 21.78
C GLY A 148 10.48 -11.47 20.55
N GLY A 149 9.76 -11.24 19.45
CA GLY A 149 9.97 -11.92 18.17
C GLY A 149 11.05 -11.22 17.34
N GLU A 150 11.77 -12.01 16.55
CA GLU A 150 12.88 -11.56 15.72
C GLU A 150 12.83 -12.31 14.38
N ILE A 151 13.10 -11.59 13.30
CA ILE A 151 13.32 -12.16 11.98
C ILE A 151 14.84 -12.24 11.76
N PRO A 152 15.40 -13.43 11.52
CA PRO A 152 16.83 -13.59 11.30
C PRO A 152 17.37 -12.68 10.19
N GLU A 153 18.62 -12.26 10.33
CA GLU A 153 19.28 -11.39 9.36
C GLU A 153 19.15 -11.91 7.92
N HIS A 154 18.67 -11.04 7.05
CA HIS A 154 18.41 -11.37 5.64
C HIS A 154 18.64 -10.16 4.73
N THR A 155 18.68 -10.43 3.43
CA THR A 155 18.66 -9.41 2.37
C THR A 155 17.65 -9.77 1.29
N HIS A 156 17.39 -8.81 0.41
CA HIS A 156 16.40 -8.91 -0.66
C HIS A 156 17.09 -8.95 -2.02
N THR A 157 16.59 -9.74 -2.97
CA THR A 157 17.08 -9.72 -4.36
C THR A 157 16.40 -8.67 -5.23
N GLY A 158 15.15 -8.35 -4.90
CA GLY A 158 14.43 -7.18 -5.40
C GLY A 158 14.35 -6.14 -4.28
N PHE A 159 13.13 -5.73 -3.96
CA PHE A 159 12.85 -4.88 -2.82
C PHE A 159 11.90 -5.57 -1.83
N GLU A 160 11.95 -5.09 -0.58
CA GLU A 160 10.92 -5.30 0.43
C GLU A 160 10.38 -3.93 0.85
N LEU A 161 9.07 -3.81 0.85
CA LEU A 161 8.35 -2.72 1.47
C LEU A 161 7.70 -3.24 2.75
N THR A 162 7.89 -2.53 3.85
CA THR A 162 7.20 -2.74 5.12
C THR A 162 6.50 -1.45 5.55
N LEU A 163 5.20 -1.54 5.79
CA LEU A 163 4.39 -0.49 6.42
C LEU A 163 3.90 -0.99 7.78
N LEU A 164 4.30 -0.35 8.88
CA LEU A 164 3.81 -0.71 10.21
C LEU A 164 2.35 -0.26 10.38
N LEU A 165 1.51 -1.15 10.86
CA LEU A 165 0.08 -0.92 11.11
C LEU A 165 -0.23 -0.83 12.60
N ASP A 166 0.43 -1.63 13.44
CA ASP A 166 0.38 -1.52 14.91
C ASP A 166 1.69 -1.97 15.56
N GLY A 167 1.92 -1.49 16.78
CA GLY A 167 3.10 -1.82 17.58
C GLY A 167 4.37 -1.16 17.05
N THR A 168 5.52 -1.74 17.40
CA THR A 168 6.82 -1.18 17.02
C THR A 168 7.80 -2.32 16.75
N PHE A 169 8.72 -2.12 15.82
CA PHE A 169 9.92 -2.95 15.74
C PHE A 169 11.15 -2.06 15.56
N GLU A 170 12.31 -2.65 15.75
CA GLU A 170 13.60 -2.01 15.52
C GLU A 170 14.52 -2.92 14.71
N ASP A 171 15.44 -2.31 13.98
CA ASP A 171 16.52 -2.94 13.25
C ASP A 171 17.82 -2.10 13.41
N GLU A 172 18.82 -2.37 12.58
CA GLU A 172 20.11 -1.69 12.53
C GLU A 172 20.02 -0.20 12.13
N SER A 173 18.94 0.20 11.45
CA SER A 173 18.69 1.59 11.03
C SER A 173 17.87 2.38 12.04
N GLY A 174 17.14 1.73 12.94
CA GLY A 174 16.50 2.38 14.08
C GLY A 174 15.19 1.74 14.52
N LYS A 175 14.35 2.55 15.18
CA LYS A 175 13.03 2.17 15.69
C LYS A 175 11.93 2.71 14.77
N TYR A 176 10.94 1.86 14.51
CA TYR A 176 9.79 2.16 13.65
C TYR A 176 8.48 2.10 14.43
N VAL A 177 7.53 2.94 14.04
CA VAL A 177 6.21 3.10 14.64
C VAL A 177 5.10 2.97 13.59
N PRO A 178 3.81 2.84 13.98
CA PRO A 178 2.72 2.73 13.02
C PRO A 178 2.71 3.92 12.05
N GLY A 179 2.52 3.60 10.76
CA GLY A 179 2.59 4.54 9.65
C GLY A 179 4.00 4.77 9.09
N ASP A 180 5.06 4.18 9.62
CA ASP A 180 6.38 4.23 8.97
C ASP A 180 6.41 3.36 7.71
N PHE A 181 6.80 3.97 6.58
CA PHE A 181 6.92 3.34 5.26
C PHE A 181 8.40 3.06 4.93
N ILE A 182 8.79 1.80 5.00
CA ILE A 182 10.18 1.36 4.93
C ILE A 182 10.38 0.57 3.64
N MET A 183 11.22 1.08 2.72
CA MET A 183 11.56 0.37 1.49
C MET A 183 13.04 0.03 1.48
N LEU A 184 13.35 -1.26 1.44
CA LEU A 184 14.70 -1.81 1.44
C LEU A 184 14.95 -2.62 0.16
N ASP A 185 16.22 -2.76 -0.19
CA ASP A 185 16.69 -3.53 -1.34
C ASP A 185 17.92 -4.37 -0.95
N GLY A 186 18.51 -5.07 -1.93
CA GLY A 186 19.67 -5.95 -1.70
C GLY A 186 20.96 -5.29 -1.20
N ARG A 187 20.97 -3.98 -0.98
CA ARG A 187 22.08 -3.27 -0.32
C ARG A 187 21.93 -3.24 1.21
N HIS A 188 20.81 -3.74 1.73
CA HIS A 188 20.47 -3.72 3.14
C HIS A 188 20.47 -5.14 3.70
N ASN A 189 21.18 -5.32 4.81
CA ASN A 189 21.00 -6.48 5.70
C ASN A 189 20.32 -5.96 6.95
N HIS A 190 19.27 -6.64 7.39
CA HIS A 190 18.57 -6.22 8.60
C HIS A 190 18.01 -7.37 9.42
N THR A 191 17.84 -7.11 10.71
CA THR A 191 17.33 -8.05 11.71
C THR A 191 16.14 -7.43 12.45
N PRO A 192 14.93 -7.42 11.86
CA PRO A 192 13.75 -6.86 12.49
C PRO A 192 13.40 -7.59 13.80
N LYS A 193 13.30 -6.83 14.90
CA LYS A 193 12.89 -7.36 16.21
C LYS A 193 11.90 -6.46 16.91
N THR A 194 11.02 -7.05 17.70
CA THR A 194 9.98 -6.32 18.46
C THR A 194 9.93 -6.76 19.91
N GLU A 195 9.82 -5.80 20.82
CA GLU A 195 9.65 -6.06 22.25
C GLU A 195 8.18 -6.42 22.54
N GLU A 196 7.24 -5.57 22.12
CA GLU A 196 5.79 -5.67 22.44
C GLU A 196 4.94 -6.32 21.32
N GLY A 197 5.56 -6.73 20.23
CA GLY A 197 4.87 -7.22 19.04
C GLY A 197 4.50 -6.11 18.05
N CYS A 198 4.29 -6.50 16.80
CA CYS A 198 3.88 -5.58 15.74
C CYS A 198 3.06 -6.28 14.66
N LEU A 199 2.27 -5.48 13.94
CA LEU A 199 1.54 -5.87 12.74
C LEU A 199 2.02 -5.00 11.59
N CYS A 200 2.39 -5.62 10.47
CA CYS A 200 2.90 -4.93 9.30
C CYS A 200 2.16 -5.38 8.03
N PHE A 201 1.95 -4.46 7.10
CA PHE A 201 1.78 -4.81 5.69
C PHE A 201 3.16 -4.92 5.06
N THR A 202 3.41 -6.01 4.33
CA THR A 202 4.68 -6.22 3.63
C THR A 202 4.43 -6.53 2.16
N LEU A 203 5.31 -6.04 1.29
CA LEU A 203 5.33 -6.38 -0.13
C LEU A 203 6.76 -6.72 -0.55
N VAL A 204 6.94 -7.88 -1.19
CA VAL A 204 8.24 -8.33 -1.69
C VAL A 204 8.21 -8.60 -3.19
N ASP A 205 9.28 -8.22 -3.89
CA ASP A 205 9.43 -8.32 -5.35
C ASP A 205 10.41 -9.43 -5.79
N ASN A 206 10.55 -10.52 -5.01
CA ASN A 206 11.15 -11.83 -5.35
C ASN A 206 11.48 -12.59 -4.05
N ALA A 207 11.93 -13.85 -4.16
CA ALA A 207 12.33 -14.66 -3.01
C ALA A 207 13.54 -14.08 -2.26
N LEU A 208 13.49 -14.10 -0.92
CA LEU A 208 14.57 -13.67 -0.03
C LEU A 208 15.87 -14.44 -0.23
N HIS A 209 17.00 -13.80 0.09
CA HIS A 209 18.31 -14.46 0.22
C HIS A 209 18.86 -14.26 1.65
N PHE A 210 19.07 -15.35 2.39
CA PHE A 210 19.65 -15.31 3.74
C PHE A 210 21.18 -15.37 3.68
N ASN A 211 21.86 -14.42 4.34
CA ASN A 211 23.28 -14.15 4.11
C ASN A 211 24.27 -14.81 5.09
N LYS A 212 23.87 -15.25 6.30
CA LYS A 212 24.82 -15.76 7.31
C LYS A 212 24.53 -17.18 7.85
N GLY A 213 25.61 -17.90 8.22
CA GLY A 213 25.61 -19.06 9.12
C GLY A 213 24.68 -20.24 8.79
N LEU A 214 24.15 -20.89 9.85
CA LEU A 214 23.14 -21.95 9.80
C LEU A 214 21.84 -21.49 9.11
N SER A 215 21.63 -20.17 8.98
CA SER A 215 20.48 -19.54 8.32
C SER A 215 20.44 -19.80 6.81
N LYS A 216 21.59 -20.07 6.16
CA LYS A 216 21.62 -20.56 4.77
C LYS A 216 20.94 -21.93 4.61
N LEU A 217 20.92 -22.75 5.66
CA LEU A 217 20.21 -24.04 5.66
C LEU A 217 18.68 -23.87 5.70
N LEU A 218 18.21 -22.68 6.07
CA LEU A 218 16.79 -22.31 6.09
C LEU A 218 16.32 -21.75 4.74
N ASN A 219 17.17 -21.59 3.72
CA ASN A 219 16.75 -21.18 2.37
C ASN A 219 15.51 -21.94 1.82
N PRO A 220 15.33 -23.26 2.04
CA PRO A 220 14.08 -23.93 1.69
C PRO A 220 12.87 -23.56 2.57
N ILE A 221 13.08 -23.19 3.84
CA ILE A 221 12.03 -22.70 4.78
C ILE A 221 11.74 -21.20 4.56
N GLY A 222 12.71 -20.46 4.00
CA GLY A 222 12.56 -19.09 3.56
C GLY A 222 11.39 -18.92 2.61
N LYS A 223 11.08 -19.91 1.77
CA LYS A 223 9.88 -19.94 0.89
C LYS A 223 8.56 -20.18 1.63
N LEU A 224 8.61 -20.76 2.83
CA LEU A 224 7.45 -21.01 3.68
C LEU A 224 7.12 -19.76 4.52
N ILE A 225 8.17 -19.03 4.92
CA ILE A 225 8.08 -17.77 5.65
C ILE A 225 7.90 -16.58 4.69
N TYR A 226 8.34 -16.68 3.42
CA TYR A 226 8.20 -15.67 2.35
C TYR A 226 7.76 -16.24 1.00
#